data_AF-A0A8B6XYQ5-F1
#
_entry.id   AF-A0A8B6XYQ5-F1
#
_cell.length_a   1.000
_cell.length_b   1.000
_cell.length_c   1.000
_cell.angle_alpha   90.00
_cell.angle_beta   90.00
_cell.angle_gamma   90.00
#
_symmetry.space_group_name_H-M   'P 1'
#
loop_
_entity.id
_entity.type
_entity.pdbx_description
1 polymer ?
#
loop_
_entity_poly.entity_id
_entity_poly.type
_entity_poly.pdbx_seq_one_letter_code
_entity_poly.pdbx_strand_id
1 'polypeptide(L)'
;MDFSFYSQQGVLGSLPEDKRNYVPIDNNFEIGDLPVKLELRYAIEAKRAEKGLDMPVIEKLPRVSRELTMEEEERRRVRRERNKVAALRCRVKRKSHVTKLIEETDDLHKANNQLENIIERLELEKHKLEEAIRLHSCKSIKLCGYDK
;
A
#
# COMPACT_ATOMS: atom_id res chain seq x y z
N MET A 1 17.35 -1.66 27.93
CA MET A 1 16.49 -2.86 28.04
C MET A 1 17.43 -4.00 28.33
N ASP A 2 17.52 -4.39 29.60
CA ASP A 2 18.62 -5.20 30.14
C ASP A 2 18.47 -6.70 29.83
N PHE A 3 19.60 -7.30 29.45
CA PHE A 3 19.72 -8.65 28.87
C PHE A 3 20.18 -9.69 29.91
N SER A 4 19.79 -9.53 31.19
CA SER A 4 20.32 -10.34 32.31
C SER A 4 19.31 -11.30 32.95
N PHE A 5 18.14 -11.53 32.35
CA PHE A 5 17.07 -12.32 32.99
C PHE A 5 17.09 -13.83 32.72
N TYR A 6 17.81 -14.32 31.71
CA TYR A 6 17.83 -15.76 31.39
C TYR A 6 19.22 -16.39 31.60
N SER A 7 19.64 -16.42 32.86
CA SER A 7 20.56 -17.44 33.35
C SER A 7 19.95 -18.10 34.57
N GLN A 8 19.19 -19.16 34.34
CA GLN A 8 18.93 -20.20 35.34
C GLN A 8 18.76 -21.54 34.62
N GLN A 9 19.69 -22.45 34.89
CA GLN A 9 19.57 -23.87 34.59
C GLN A 9 18.45 -24.45 35.45
N GLY A 10 17.54 -25.20 34.82
CA GLY A 10 16.45 -25.91 35.48
C GLY A 10 16.17 -27.25 34.82
N VAL A 11 16.68 -28.31 35.46
CA VAL A 11 16.24 -29.73 35.50
C VAL A 11 15.33 -30.27 34.39
N LEU A 12 15.84 -31.27 33.66
CA LEU A 12 15.13 -32.16 32.75
C LEU A 12 14.00 -32.93 33.47
N GLY A 13 12.76 -32.50 33.26
CA GLY A 13 11.55 -33.31 33.48
C GLY A 13 10.93 -33.66 32.14
N SER A 14 10.82 -34.96 31.84
CA SER A 14 10.17 -35.49 30.63
C SER A 14 8.66 -35.20 30.65
N LEU A 15 8.19 -34.30 29.76
CA LEU A 15 6.75 -34.11 29.51
C LEU A 15 6.27 -34.98 28.33
N PRO A 16 5.04 -35.53 28.39
CA PRO A 16 4.52 -36.45 27.39
C PRO A 16 4.28 -35.77 26.04
N GLU A 17 4.57 -36.49 24.97
CA GLU A 17 4.23 -36.10 23.60
C GLU A 17 2.72 -36.05 23.39
N ASP A 18 2.20 -34.84 23.16
CA ASP A 18 1.12 -34.46 22.23
C ASP A 18 0.30 -33.28 22.80
N LYS A 19 0.79 -32.06 22.56
CA LYS A 19 0.00 -30.82 22.75
C LYS A 19 0.22 -29.82 21.60
N ARG A 20 0.18 -30.30 20.36
CA ARG A 20 0.31 -29.40 19.19
C ARG A 20 -0.99 -28.96 18.53
N ASN A 21 -2.17 -29.37 19.01
CA ASN A 21 -3.45 -28.91 18.46
C ASN A 21 -4.61 -28.97 19.48
N TYR A 22 -4.56 -28.19 20.55
CA TYR A 22 -5.80 -27.81 21.23
C TYR A 22 -5.73 -26.32 21.53
N VAL A 23 -6.41 -25.54 20.69
CA VAL A 23 -6.72 -24.14 20.98
C VAL A 23 -8.15 -24.17 21.54
N PRO A 24 -8.38 -23.70 22.78
CA PRO A 24 -9.72 -23.58 23.32
C PRO A 24 -10.60 -22.78 22.35
N ILE A 25 -11.72 -23.35 21.94
CA ILE A 25 -12.64 -22.69 21.01
C ILE A 25 -13.47 -21.72 21.84
N ASP A 26 -13.08 -20.45 21.81
CA ASP A 26 -13.93 -19.37 22.30
C ASP A 26 -15.11 -19.22 21.32
N ASN A 27 -16.34 -19.20 21.83
CA ASN A 27 -17.58 -19.19 21.03
C ASN A 27 -17.80 -17.91 20.17
N ASN A 28 -16.80 -17.03 20.09
CA ASN A 28 -16.78 -15.82 19.26
C ASN A 28 -15.64 -15.83 18.22
N PHE A 29 -15.05 -17.00 17.89
CA PHE A 29 -13.94 -17.11 16.96
C PHE A 29 -14.39 -16.91 15.49
N GLU A 30 -14.11 -15.74 14.91
CA GLU A 30 -14.33 -15.48 13.49
C GLU A 30 -13.25 -16.16 12.64
N ILE A 31 -13.68 -16.82 11.56
CA ILE A 31 -12.81 -17.59 10.64
C ILE A 31 -11.67 -16.71 10.05
N GLY A 32 -11.85 -15.39 10.01
CA GLY A 32 -10.88 -14.42 9.48
C GLY A 32 -9.71 -14.05 10.42
N ASP A 33 -9.72 -14.49 11.68
CA ASP A 33 -8.62 -14.24 12.62
C ASP A 33 -7.54 -15.32 12.58
N LEU A 34 -7.64 -16.23 11.62
CA LEU A 34 -6.83 -17.43 11.58
C LEU A 34 -5.62 -17.25 10.65
N PRO A 35 -4.44 -17.79 10.99
CA PRO A 35 -3.29 -17.70 10.10
C PRO A 35 -3.65 -18.26 8.71
N VAL A 36 -3.31 -17.53 7.63
CA VAL A 36 -3.67 -17.83 6.23
C VAL A 36 -3.57 -19.31 5.84
N LYS A 37 -2.55 -20.02 6.36
CA LYS A 37 -2.35 -21.45 6.10
C LYS A 37 -3.54 -22.32 6.55
N LEU A 38 -4.21 -21.92 7.63
CA LEU A 38 -5.31 -22.63 8.24
C LEU A 38 -6.67 -22.17 7.66
N GLU A 39 -6.82 -20.89 7.29
CA GLU A 39 -7.94 -20.43 6.45
C GLU A 39 -8.00 -21.21 5.14
N LEU A 40 -6.87 -21.32 4.44
CA LEU A 40 -6.76 -22.09 3.21
C LEU A 40 -7.07 -23.57 3.44
N ARG A 41 -6.65 -24.12 4.59
CA ARG A 41 -6.94 -25.52 4.93
C ARG A 41 -8.45 -25.74 5.08
N TYR A 42 -9.13 -24.89 5.83
CA TYR A 42 -10.57 -24.98 6.01
C TYR A 42 -11.35 -24.73 4.73
N ALA A 43 -10.93 -23.76 3.91
CA ALA A 43 -11.53 -23.50 2.61
C ALA A 43 -11.43 -24.72 1.67
N ILE A 44 -10.28 -25.39 1.66
CA ILE A 44 -10.07 -26.60 0.87
C ILE A 44 -10.91 -27.76 1.41
N GLU A 45 -10.91 -27.97 2.73
CA GLU A 45 -11.69 -29.02 3.39
C GLU A 45 -13.19 -28.86 3.09
N ALA A 46 -13.75 -27.66 3.28
CA ALA A 46 -15.14 -27.35 2.99
C ALA A 46 -15.48 -27.60 1.51
N LYS A 47 -14.65 -27.10 0.58
CA LYS A 47 -14.86 -27.29 -0.88
C LYS A 47 -14.76 -28.73 -1.34
N ARG A 48 -14.03 -29.59 -0.62
CA ARG A 48 -13.94 -31.02 -0.90
C ARG A 48 -15.13 -31.78 -0.31
N ALA A 49 -15.52 -31.46 0.91
CA ALA A 49 -16.71 -32.03 1.56
C ALA A 49 -17.99 -31.73 0.77
N GLU A 50 -18.15 -30.50 0.26
CA GLU A 50 -19.26 -30.14 -0.66
C GLU A 50 -19.34 -31.06 -1.89
N LYS A 51 -18.19 -31.55 -2.35
CA LYS A 51 -18.07 -32.48 -3.49
C LYS A 51 -18.09 -33.95 -3.08
N GLY A 52 -18.34 -34.25 -1.80
CA GLY A 52 -18.32 -35.61 -1.25
C GLY A 52 -16.94 -36.27 -1.30
N LEU A 53 -15.87 -35.48 -1.36
CA LEU A 53 -14.49 -35.97 -1.41
C LEU A 53 -13.83 -35.83 -0.05
N ASP A 54 -13.24 -36.91 0.43
CA ASP A 54 -12.42 -36.87 1.63
C ASP A 54 -11.12 -36.09 1.38
N MET A 55 -10.54 -35.59 2.48
CA MET A 55 -9.21 -34.99 2.43
C MET A 55 -8.17 -36.03 2.04
N PRO A 56 -7.29 -35.73 1.06
CA PRO A 56 -6.28 -36.66 0.63
C PRO A 56 -5.26 -36.82 1.75
N VAL A 57 -5.07 -38.05 2.22
CA VAL A 57 -3.97 -38.39 3.13
C VAL A 57 -2.69 -38.29 2.31
N ILE A 58 -1.97 -37.17 2.46
CA ILE A 58 -0.66 -37.01 1.85
C ILE A 58 0.30 -37.84 2.69
N GLU A 59 0.62 -39.04 2.21
CA GLU A 59 1.79 -39.77 2.71
C GLU A 59 3.00 -38.85 2.58
N LYS A 60 3.69 -38.61 3.70
CA LYS A 60 4.92 -37.83 3.72
C LYS A 60 6.01 -38.65 3.04
N LEU A 61 6.01 -38.65 1.71
CA LEU A 61 7.12 -39.19 0.96
C LEU A 61 8.39 -38.40 1.34
N PRO A 62 9.50 -39.08 1.62
CA PRO A 62 10.77 -38.39 1.82
C PRO A 62 11.01 -37.51 0.59
N ARG A 63 11.42 -36.26 0.82
CA ARG A 63 11.75 -35.36 -0.29
C ARG A 63 12.87 -36.03 -1.08
N VAL A 64 12.53 -36.61 -2.23
CA VAL A 64 13.52 -37.06 -3.19
C VAL A 64 14.22 -35.80 -3.67
N SER A 65 15.40 -35.53 -3.12
CA SER A 65 16.34 -34.58 -3.68
C SER A 65 16.73 -35.14 -5.05
N ARG A 66 15.94 -34.80 -6.07
CA ARG A 66 16.41 -34.93 -7.45
C ARG A 66 17.54 -33.93 -7.56
N GLU A 67 18.77 -34.43 -7.44
CA GLU A 67 19.96 -33.68 -7.79
C GLU A 67 19.75 -33.21 -9.23
N LEU A 68 19.71 -31.89 -9.41
CA LEU A 68 19.53 -31.29 -10.73
C LEU A 68 20.71 -31.75 -11.58
N THR A 69 20.46 -32.17 -12.82
CA THR A 69 21.57 -32.41 -13.73
C THR A 69 22.33 -31.09 -13.93
N MET A 70 23.63 -31.16 -14.24
CA MET A 70 24.45 -29.97 -14.51
C MET A 70 23.78 -29.03 -15.55
N GLU A 71 23.08 -29.59 -16.55
CA GLU A 71 22.34 -28.84 -17.55
C GLU A 71 21.10 -28.14 -16.96
N GLU A 72 20.35 -28.81 -16.08
CA GLU A 72 19.18 -28.23 -15.40
C GLU A 72 19.57 -27.12 -14.43
N GLU A 73 20.71 -27.27 -13.73
CA GLU A 73 21.23 -26.25 -12.83
C GLU A 73 21.61 -24.98 -13.60
N GLU A 74 22.29 -25.11 -14.75
CA GLU A 74 22.66 -23.95 -15.57
C GLU A 74 21.42 -23.27 -16.17
N ARG A 75 20.45 -24.04 -16.65
CA ARG A 75 19.16 -23.49 -17.11
C ARG A 75 18.45 -22.71 -16.01
N ARG A 76 18.50 -23.20 -14.77
CA ARG A 76 17.95 -22.52 -13.59
C ARG A 76 18.72 -21.24 -13.26
N ARG A 77 20.05 -21.26 -13.37
CA ARG A 77 20.93 -20.09 -13.16
C ARG A 77 20.58 -18.97 -14.15
N VAL A 78 20.54 -19.28 -15.44
CA VAL A 78 20.19 -18.31 -16.50
C VAL A 78 18.80 -17.72 -16.28
N ARG A 79 17.80 -18.55 -15.92
CA ARG A 79 16.45 -18.07 -15.61
C ARG A 79 16.42 -17.11 -14.42
N ARG A 80 17.16 -17.42 -13.35
CA ARG A 80 17.26 -16.56 -12.16
C ARG A 80 17.92 -15.22 -12.50
N GLU A 81 19.00 -15.23 -13.26
CA GLU A 81 19.68 -13.98 -13.64
C GLU A 81 18.78 -13.11 -14.53
N ARG A 82 18.08 -13.71 -15.51
CA ARG A 82 17.06 -13.02 -16.30
C ARG A 82 15.95 -12.42 -15.43
N ASN A 83 15.44 -13.18 -14.46
CA ASN A 83 14.40 -12.71 -13.56
C ASN A 83 14.91 -11.58 -12.64
N LYS A 84 16.14 -11.67 -12.15
CA LYS A 84 16.79 -10.62 -11.34
C LYS A 84 16.87 -9.30 -12.10
N VAL A 85 17.33 -9.34 -13.36
CA VAL A 85 17.36 -8.15 -14.22
C VAL A 85 15.96 -7.63 -14.51
N ALA A 86 15.00 -8.51 -14.81
CA ALA A 86 13.61 -8.12 -15.07
C ALA A 86 12.96 -7.46 -13.84
N ALA A 87 13.18 -8.00 -12.64
CA ALA A 87 12.68 -7.45 -11.39
C ALA A 87 13.28 -6.07 -11.11
N LEU A 88 14.59 -5.89 -11.32
CA LEU A 88 15.24 -4.58 -11.19
C LEU A 88 14.65 -3.56 -12.17
N ARG A 89 14.53 -3.93 -13.46
CA ARG A 89 13.91 -3.07 -14.49
C ARG A 89 12.46 -2.70 -14.14
N CYS A 90 11.68 -3.65 -13.62
CA CYS A 90 10.30 -3.41 -13.18
C CYS A 90 10.25 -2.38 -12.04
N ARG A 91 11.12 -2.55 -11.02
CA ARG A 91 11.23 -1.60 -9.90
C ARG A 91 11.65 -0.21 -10.37
N VAL A 92 12.64 -0.11 -11.26
CA VAL A 92 13.09 1.16 -11.83
C VAL A 92 12.00 1.83 -12.65
N LYS A 93 11.30 1.08 -13.53
CA LYS A 93 10.19 1.62 -14.33
C LYS A 93 9.08 2.15 -13.44
N ARG A 94 8.71 1.41 -12.38
CA ARG A 94 7.72 1.87 -11.40
C ARG A 94 8.17 3.17 -10.72
N LYS A 95 9.42 3.22 -10.24
CA LYS A 95 9.96 4.43 -9.59
C LYS A 95 9.94 5.63 -10.53
N SER A 96 10.42 5.47 -11.77
CA SER A 96 10.40 6.54 -12.77
C SER A 96 8.98 7.02 -13.08
N HIS A 97 8.01 6.11 -13.17
CA HIS A 97 6.62 6.50 -13.38
C HIS A 97 6.07 7.33 -12.22
N VAL A 98 6.30 6.89 -10.97
CA VAL A 98 5.89 7.65 -9.79
C VAL A 98 6.58 9.01 -9.74
N THR A 99 7.88 9.09 -10.01
CA THR A 99 8.61 10.36 -10.06
C THR A 99 8.02 11.32 -11.10
N LYS A 100 7.70 10.84 -12.30
CA LYS A 100 7.06 11.67 -13.33
C LYS A 100 5.69 12.21 -12.89
N LEU A 101 4.87 11.39 -12.24
CA LEU A 101 3.57 11.82 -11.74
C LEU A 101 3.72 12.89 -10.65
N ILE A 102 4.73 12.76 -9.78
CA ILE A 102 5.03 13.78 -8.75
C ILE A 102 5.45 15.08 -9.42
N GLU A 103 6.40 15.04 -10.37
CA GLU A 103 6.86 16.21 -11.12
C GLU A 103 5.70 16.92 -11.82
N GLU A 104 4.83 16.17 -12.50
CA GLU A 104 3.63 16.71 -13.17
C GLU A 104 2.66 17.36 -12.18
N THR A 105 2.44 16.73 -11.02
CA THR A 105 1.59 17.28 -9.96
C THR A 105 2.17 18.58 -9.40
N ASP A 106 3.47 18.62 -9.15
CA ASP A 106 4.16 19.81 -8.64
C ASP A 106 4.10 20.96 -9.64
N ASP A 107 4.27 20.69 -10.93
CA ASP A 107 4.21 21.70 -11.98
C ASP A 107 2.79 22.24 -12.17
N LEU A 108 1.76 21.38 -12.10
CA LEU A 108 0.36 21.81 -12.08
C LEU A 108 0.05 22.68 -10.85
N HIS A 109 0.54 22.32 -9.66
CA HIS A 109 0.37 23.14 -8.47
C HIS A 109 1.04 24.51 -8.61
N LYS A 110 2.26 24.58 -9.15
CA LYS A 110 2.94 25.86 -9.40
C LYS A 110 2.14 26.72 -10.37
N ALA A 111 1.68 26.15 -11.48
CA ALA A 111 0.89 26.86 -12.48
C ALA A 111 -0.43 27.36 -11.90
N ASN A 112 -1.13 26.53 -11.12
CA ASN A 112 -2.37 26.93 -10.46
C ASN A 112 -2.15 28.10 -9.49
N ASN A 113 -1.14 28.01 -8.62
CA ASN A 113 -0.81 29.09 -7.69
C ASN A 113 -0.44 30.38 -8.44
N GLN A 114 0.28 30.29 -9.57
CA GLN A 114 0.58 31.47 -10.39
C GLN A 114 -0.68 32.12 -10.96
N LEU A 115 -1.62 31.31 -11.47
CA LEU A 115 -2.88 31.80 -12.00
C LEU A 115 -3.74 32.44 -10.90
N GLU A 116 -3.84 31.82 -9.72
CA GLU A 116 -4.55 32.36 -8.56
C GLU A 116 -3.97 33.72 -8.14
N ASN A 117 -2.65 33.86 -8.05
CA ASN A 117 -2.00 35.15 -7.77
C ASN A 117 -2.31 36.21 -8.84
N ILE A 118 -2.38 35.82 -10.12
CA ILE A 118 -2.74 36.73 -11.21
C ILE A 118 -4.20 37.17 -11.07
N ILE A 119 -5.11 36.25 -10.74
CA ILE A 119 -6.53 36.53 -10.50
C ILE A 119 -6.65 37.54 -9.36
N GLU A 120 -6.06 37.28 -8.20
CA GLU A 120 -6.12 38.18 -7.04
C GLU A 120 -5.62 39.60 -7.37
N ARG A 121 -4.50 39.69 -8.10
CA ARG A 121 -3.95 40.99 -8.53
C ARG A 121 -4.92 41.72 -9.46
N LEU A 122 -5.48 41.03 -10.44
CA LEU A 122 -6.44 41.62 -11.39
C LEU A 122 -7.74 42.04 -10.71
N GLU A 123 -8.22 41.26 -9.73
CA GLU A 123 -9.39 41.62 -8.93
C GLU A 123 -9.13 42.87 -8.10
N LEU A 124 -7.95 43.00 -7.49
CA LEU A 124 -7.56 44.20 -6.75
C LEU A 124 -7.48 45.43 -7.65
N GLU A 125 -6.88 45.30 -8.84
CA GLU A 125 -6.80 46.39 -9.82
C GLU A 125 -8.20 46.80 -10.30
N LYS A 126 -9.05 45.83 -10.63
CA LYS A 126 -10.44 46.07 -10.99
C LYS A 126 -11.18 46.82 -9.88
N HIS A 127 -11.06 46.37 -8.62
CA HIS A 127 -11.73 47.03 -7.49
C HIS A 127 -11.28 48.49 -7.33
N LYS A 128 -9.97 48.75 -7.43
CA LYS A 128 -9.43 50.12 -7.38
C LYS A 128 -9.97 51.01 -8.49
N LEU A 129 -10.08 50.49 -9.72
CA LEU A 129 -10.65 51.23 -10.85
C LEU A 129 -12.15 51.49 -10.65
N GLU A 130 -12.91 50.51 -10.16
CA GLU A 130 -14.33 50.66 -9.83
C GLU A 130 -14.56 51.69 -8.71
N GLU A 131 -13.70 51.72 -7.69
CA GLU A 131 -13.71 52.77 -6.66
C GLU A 131 -13.42 54.15 -7.25
N ALA A 132 -12.38 54.29 -8.07
CA ALA A 132 -12.04 55.56 -8.71
C ALA A 132 -13.22 56.08 -9.56
N ILE A 133 -13.85 55.21 -10.36
CA ILE A 133 -15.02 55.56 -11.18
C ILE A 133 -16.21 55.97 -10.28
N ARG A 134 -16.51 55.21 -9.22
CA ARG A 134 -17.58 55.56 -8.26
C ARG A 134 -17.35 56.91 -7.58
N LEU A 135 -16.10 57.22 -7.21
CA LEU A 135 -15.73 58.52 -6.63
C LEU A 135 -15.90 59.65 -7.65
N HIS A 136 -15.52 59.44 -8.91
CA HIS A 136 -15.73 60.41 -9.99
C HIS A 136 -17.22 60.65 -10.28
N SER A 137 -18.03 59.59 -10.39
CA SER A 137 -19.47 59.71 -10.66
C SER A 137 -20.23 60.39 -9.51
N CYS A 138 -19.84 60.12 -8.26
CA CYS A 138 -20.38 60.81 -7.09
C CYS A 138 -20.04 62.31 -7.08
N LYS A 139 -18.81 62.69 -7.49
CA LYS A 139 -18.39 64.10 -7.60
C LYS A 139 -19.09 64.83 -8.75
N SER A 140 -19.29 64.18 -9.91
CA SER A 140 -19.99 64.78 -11.04
C SER A 140 -21.49 64.98 -10.76
N ILE A 141 -22.13 64.08 -10.00
CA ILE A 141 -23.53 64.26 -9.59
C ILE A 141 -23.67 65.39 -8.56
N LYS A 142 -22.71 65.56 -7.63
CA LYS A 142 -22.72 66.66 -6.65
C LYS A 142 -22.43 68.04 -7.25
N LEU A 143 -21.83 68.12 -8.44
CA LEU A 143 -21.67 69.37 -9.20
C LEU A 143 -22.88 69.68 -10.10
N CYS A 144 -23.82 68.74 -10.25
CA CYS A 144 -25.09 68.92 -10.94
C CYS A 144 -26.24 69.04 -9.92
N GLY A 145 -26.04 69.80 -8.85
CA GLY A 145 -27.11 70.36 -8.02
C GLY A 145 -27.34 71.80 -8.45
N TYR A 146 -28.10 72.01 -9.53
CA TYR A 146 -28.65 73.32 -9.82
C TYR A 146 -29.68 73.64 -8.75
N ASP A 147 -29.36 74.60 -7.89
CA ASP A 147 -30.35 75.40 -7.16
C ASP A 147 -31.27 76.06 -8.19
N LYS A 148 -32.53 75.60 -8.31
CA LYS A 148 -33.72 76.38 -8.64
C LYS A 148 -34.97 75.65 -8.17
#